data_AF-A0AAV6BC00-F1
#
_entry.id   AF-A0AAV6BC00-F1
#
_cell.length_a   1.000
_cell.length_b   1.000
_cell.length_c   1.000
_cell.angle_alpha   90.00
_cell.angle_beta   90.00
_cell.angle_gamma   90.00
#
_symmetry.space_group_name_H-M   'P 1'
#
loop_
_entity.id
_entity.type
_entity.pdbx_description
1 polymer ?
#
loop_
_entity_poly.entity_id
_entity_poly.type
_entity_poly.pdbx_seq_one_letter_code
_entity_poly.pdbx_strand_id
1 'polypeptide(L)'
;MNENLHERAQRLLVESVVEGLRSADEAWLREHLAGCPDCALAAAATQNVLRALRTVPVNVPRDLAARTQLRVRLRAQQAPTAAGGSFWLWAVTAASWLLGVFSAPLVWRGFAWLGANFGLPKLALEFGFVLWWTVPPLLAAAIILHQKALTAEWSNKN
;
A
#
# COMPACT_ATOMS: atom_id res chain seq x y z
N MET A 1 21.14 27.67 -31.49
CA MET A 1 20.01 26.79 -31.12
C MET A 1 20.09 26.34 -29.65
N ASN A 2 20.67 27.15 -28.76
CA ASN A 2 20.78 26.87 -27.32
C ASN A 2 19.92 27.86 -26.50
N GLU A 3 19.78 29.10 -26.99
CA GLU A 3 18.87 30.13 -26.46
C GLU A 3 17.46 29.59 -26.14
N ASN A 4 16.83 28.91 -27.10
CA ASN A 4 15.48 28.38 -26.96
C ASN A 4 15.36 27.30 -25.85
N LEU A 5 16.45 26.57 -25.56
CA LEU A 5 16.47 25.57 -24.48
C LEU A 5 16.57 26.26 -23.12
N HIS A 6 17.38 27.31 -23.00
CA HIS A 6 17.50 28.10 -21.77
C HIS A 6 16.21 28.88 -21.48
N GLU A 7 15.57 29.48 -22.50
CA GLU A 7 14.27 30.13 -22.35
C GLU A 7 13.19 29.13 -21.90
N ARG A 8 13.19 27.92 -22.46
CA ARG A 8 12.28 26.84 -22.01
C ARG A 8 12.55 26.48 -20.55
N ALA A 9 13.81 26.33 -20.15
CA ALA A 9 14.18 26.00 -18.77
C ALA A 9 13.74 27.10 -17.79
N GLN A 10 13.93 28.37 -18.14
CA GLN A 10 13.46 29.50 -17.34
C GLN A 10 11.94 29.51 -17.19
N ARG A 11 11.20 29.27 -18.27
CA ARG A 11 9.72 29.18 -18.22
C ARG A 11 9.26 28.07 -17.29
N LEU A 12 9.84 26.87 -17.41
CA LEU A 12 9.50 25.73 -16.55
C LEU A 12 9.89 25.96 -15.08
N LEU A 13 10.99 26.68 -14.81
CA LEU A 13 11.37 27.07 -13.45
C LEU A 13 10.29 27.96 -12.82
N VAL A 14 9.78 28.96 -13.54
CA VAL A 14 8.70 29.84 -13.03
C VAL A 14 7.40 29.06 -12.84
N GLU A 15 7.02 28.21 -13.79
CA GLU A 15 5.81 27.39 -13.74
C GLU A 15 5.83 26.42 -12.54
N SER A 16 7.00 25.83 -12.25
CA SER A 16 7.18 24.92 -11.11
C SER A 16 6.87 25.53 -9.74
N VAL A 17 7.00 26.85 -9.61
CA VAL A 17 6.78 27.58 -8.36
C VAL A 17 5.30 27.86 -8.12
N VAL A 18 4.51 28.02 -9.19
CA VAL A 18 3.12 28.50 -9.11
C VAL A 18 2.11 27.36 -9.24
N GLU A 19 2.25 26.52 -10.28
CA GLU A 19 1.20 25.56 -10.68
C GLU A 19 1.64 24.10 -10.52
N GLY A 20 2.95 23.86 -10.38
CA GLY A 20 3.54 22.52 -10.41
C GLY A 20 3.70 22.01 -11.84
N LEU A 21 4.72 21.19 -12.07
CA LEU A 21 5.06 20.70 -13.41
C LEU A 21 4.42 19.34 -13.70
N ARG A 22 4.17 19.08 -14.99
CA ARG A 22 3.91 17.71 -15.47
C ARG A 22 5.18 16.87 -15.31
N SER A 23 5.03 15.58 -15.00
CA SER A 23 6.16 14.66 -14.76
C SER A 23 7.20 14.63 -15.89
N ALA A 24 6.77 14.75 -17.15
CA ALA A 24 7.65 14.81 -18.31
C ALA A 24 8.51 16.08 -18.36
N ASP A 25 7.91 17.24 -18.05
CA ASP A 25 8.62 18.52 -18.04
C ASP A 25 9.54 18.64 -16.81
N GLU A 26 9.16 18.05 -15.68
CA GLU A 26 10.02 17.96 -14.51
C GLU A 26 11.29 17.13 -14.79
N ALA A 27 11.13 15.96 -15.42
CA ALA A 27 12.26 15.11 -15.79
C ALA A 27 13.21 15.82 -16.79
N TRP A 28 12.64 16.48 -17.81
CA TRP A 28 13.42 17.25 -18.77
C TRP A 28 14.17 18.41 -18.10
N LEU A 29 13.50 19.17 -17.23
CA LEU A 29 14.12 20.29 -16.52
C LEU A 29 15.27 19.80 -15.62
N ARG A 30 15.07 18.70 -14.89
CA ARG A 30 16.09 18.12 -14.02
C ARG A 30 17.34 17.71 -14.79
N GLU A 31 17.16 17.05 -15.94
CA GLU A 31 18.25 16.67 -16.84
C GLU A 31 18.99 17.91 -17.37
N HIS A 32 18.23 18.93 -17.80
CA HIS A 32 18.84 20.17 -18.29
C HIS A 32 19.66 20.90 -17.22
N LEU A 33 19.16 20.95 -15.98
CA LEU A 33 19.90 21.56 -14.85
C LEU A 33 21.15 20.78 -14.46
N ALA A 34 21.18 19.46 -14.69
CA ALA A 34 22.39 18.66 -14.49
C ALA A 34 23.47 18.96 -15.54
N GLY A 35 23.05 19.30 -16.78
CA GLY A 35 23.94 19.60 -17.90
C GLY A 35 24.32 21.07 -18.08
N CYS A 36 23.62 22.01 -17.44
CA CYS A 36 23.83 23.46 -17.62
C CYS A 36 24.04 24.20 -16.28
N PRO A 37 25.28 24.65 -15.97
CA PRO A 37 25.57 25.32 -14.70
C PRO A 37 24.88 26.68 -14.56
N ASP A 38 24.70 27.44 -15.64
CA ASP A 38 24.06 28.75 -15.59
C ASP A 38 22.58 28.66 -15.18
N CYS A 39 21.86 27.71 -15.78
CA CYS A 39 20.47 27.43 -15.41
C CYS A 39 20.36 26.86 -13.99
N ALA A 40 21.32 26.02 -13.56
CA ALA A 40 21.37 25.51 -12.19
C ALA A 40 21.57 26.62 -11.15
N LEU A 41 22.45 27.59 -11.43
CA LEU A 41 22.66 28.76 -10.58
C LEU A 41 21.40 29.62 -10.47
N ALA A 42 20.72 29.89 -11.59
CA ALA A 42 19.47 30.64 -11.61
C ALA A 42 18.36 29.95 -10.81
N ALA A 43 18.24 28.62 -10.94
CA ALA A 43 17.30 27.82 -10.17
C ALA A 43 17.59 27.87 -8.66
N ALA A 44 18.86 27.73 -8.26
CA ALA A 44 19.28 27.81 -6.87
C ALA A 44 19.02 29.19 -6.25
N ALA A 45 19.31 30.27 -6.99
CA ALA A 45 19.02 31.64 -6.57
C ALA A 45 17.52 31.84 -6.31
N THR A 46 16.67 31.35 -7.22
CA THR A 46 15.21 31.42 -7.11
C THR A 46 14.71 30.67 -5.87
N GLN A 47 15.19 29.44 -5.64
CA GLN A 47 14.82 28.65 -4.46
C GLN A 47 15.27 29.30 -3.15
N ASN A 48 16.44 29.95 -3.13
CA ASN A 48 16.93 30.67 -1.95
C ASN A 48 16.05 31.87 -1.62
N VAL A 49 15.61 32.64 -2.62
CA VAL A 49 14.66 33.75 -2.43
C VAL A 49 13.33 33.22 -1.89
N LEU A 50 12.78 32.16 -2.48
CA LEU A 50 11.53 31.54 -1.99
C LEU A 50 11.66 31.03 -0.55
N ARG A 51 12.80 30.45 -0.19
CA ARG A 51 13.07 30.00 1.17
C ARG A 51 13.10 31.19 2.14
N ALA A 52 13.77 32.29 1.77
CA ALA A 52 13.79 33.50 2.57
C ALA A 52 12.38 34.11 2.73
N LEU A 53 11.57 34.12 1.67
CA LEU A 53 10.18 34.58 1.74
C LEU A 53 9.32 33.69 2.65
N ARG A 54 9.49 32.36 2.61
CA ARG A 54 8.79 31.43 3.51
C ARG A 54 9.16 31.59 4.97
N THR A 55 10.34 32.13 5.28
CA THR A 55 10.75 32.41 6.66
C THR A 55 10.16 33.70 7.23
N VAL A 56 9.53 34.54 6.41
CA VAL A 56 8.85 35.74 6.90
C VAL A 56 7.63 35.30 7.71
N PRO A 57 7.57 35.59 9.02
CA PRO A 57 6.46 35.17 9.85
C PRO A 57 5.21 35.95 9.43
N VAL A 58 4.27 35.27 8.80
CA VAL A 58 2.91 35.79 8.62
C VAL A 58 2.25 35.74 9.99
N ASN A 59 1.75 36.89 10.47
CA ASN A 59 1.09 36.97 11.77
C ASN A 59 -0.28 36.29 11.68
N VAL A 60 -0.29 34.99 11.93
CA VAL A 60 -1.49 34.17 11.96
C VAL A 60 -2.12 34.26 13.36
N PRO A 61 -3.44 34.46 13.49
CA PRO A 61 -4.08 34.46 14.79
C PRO A 61 -3.83 33.14 15.52
N ARG A 62 -3.43 33.22 16.80
CA ARG A 62 -3.06 32.04 17.64
C ARG A 62 -4.16 30.97 17.71
N ASP A 63 -5.40 31.35 17.47
CA ASP A 63 -6.58 30.47 17.50
C ASP A 63 -6.83 29.72 16.17
N LEU A 64 -6.13 30.05 15.07
CA LEU A 64 -6.33 29.37 13.78
C LEU A 64 -5.94 27.90 13.86
N ALA A 65 -4.79 27.60 14.46
CA ALA A 65 -4.30 26.24 14.64
C ALA A 65 -5.24 25.40 15.52
N ALA A 66 -5.80 26.00 16.58
CA ALA A 66 -6.76 25.33 17.45
C ALA A 66 -8.06 24.99 16.69
N ARG A 67 -8.59 25.92 15.89
CA ARG A 67 -9.80 25.72 15.08
C ARG A 67 -9.60 24.68 13.98
N THR A 68 -8.43 24.66 13.32
CA THR A 68 -8.14 23.66 12.28
C THR A 68 -7.94 22.28 12.89
N GLN A 69 -7.21 22.16 14.00
CA GLN A 69 -7.04 20.89 14.71
C GLN A 69 -8.39 20.33 15.19
N LEU A 70 -9.28 21.18 15.70
CA LEU A 70 -10.62 20.76 16.10
C LEU A 70 -11.42 20.21 14.91
N ARG A 71 -11.42 20.92 13.77
CA ARG A 71 -12.11 20.46 12.56
C ARG A 71 -11.53 19.17 12.00
N VAL A 72 -10.20 19.01 12.01
CA VAL A 72 -9.53 17.77 11.57
C VAL A 72 -9.91 16.61 12.48
N ARG A 73 -9.92 16.79 13.81
CA ARG A 73 -10.33 15.74 14.76
C ARG A 73 -11.79 15.35 14.56
N LEU A 74 -12.68 16.32 14.36
CA LEU A 74 -14.09 16.05 14.06
C LEU A 74 -14.24 15.29 12.73
N ARG A 75 -13.47 15.66 11.70
CA ARG A 75 -13.46 14.95 10.40
C ARG A 75 -12.91 13.53 10.54
N ALA A 76 -11.87 13.33 11.35
CA ALA A 76 -11.29 12.02 11.60
C ALA A 76 -12.24 11.10 12.38
N GLN A 77 -13.05 11.65 13.29
CA GLN A 77 -14.11 10.90 13.99
C GLN A 77 -15.31 10.61 13.08
N GLN A 78 -15.59 11.48 12.11
CA GLN A 78 -16.64 11.28 11.10
C GLN A 78 -16.21 10.43 9.92
N ALA A 79 -14.90 10.25 9.71
CA ALA A 79 -14.40 9.26 8.77
C ALA A 79 -14.86 7.92 9.34
N PRO A 80 -15.82 7.23 8.71
CA PRO A 80 -16.18 5.90 9.15
C PRO A 80 -14.88 5.12 9.11
N THR A 81 -14.45 4.62 10.26
CA THR A 81 -13.49 3.53 10.33
C THR A 81 -13.93 2.55 9.25
N ALA A 82 -13.11 2.34 8.22
CA ALA A 82 -13.39 1.40 7.13
C ALA A 82 -13.36 -0.06 7.63
N ALA A 83 -13.82 -0.29 8.86
CA ALA A 83 -14.03 -1.56 9.53
C ALA A 83 -15.44 -2.13 9.24
N GLY A 84 -16.19 -1.55 8.29
CA GLY A 84 -17.51 -2.05 7.89
C GLY A 84 -17.50 -3.42 7.19
N GLY A 85 -16.34 -3.91 6.74
CA GLY A 85 -16.21 -5.23 6.10
C GLY A 85 -15.67 -6.35 7.00
N SER A 86 -15.18 -6.03 8.20
CA SER A 86 -14.40 -7.00 8.98
C SER A 86 -15.27 -8.11 9.59
N PHE A 87 -16.47 -7.78 10.10
CA PHE A 87 -17.34 -8.80 10.70
C PHE A 87 -17.76 -9.88 9.70
N TRP A 88 -18.03 -9.52 8.45
CA TRP A 88 -18.43 -10.49 7.42
C TRP A 88 -17.25 -11.37 7.00
N LEU A 89 -16.05 -10.80 6.88
CA LEU A 89 -14.81 -11.55 6.65
C LEU A 89 -14.51 -12.52 7.80
N TRP A 90 -14.69 -12.08 9.06
CA TRP A 90 -14.54 -12.93 10.24
C TRP A 90 -15.61 -14.02 10.30
N ALA A 91 -16.86 -13.71 9.97
CA ALA A 91 -17.96 -14.67 9.93
C ALA A 91 -17.72 -15.75 8.86
N VAL A 92 -17.27 -15.39 7.66
CA VAL A 92 -16.92 -16.35 6.60
C VAL A 92 -15.71 -17.20 7.00
N THR A 93 -14.70 -16.59 7.63
CA THR A 93 -13.52 -17.31 8.11
C THR A 93 -13.89 -18.31 9.21
N ALA A 94 -14.72 -17.90 10.17
CA ALA A 94 -15.22 -18.77 11.23
C ALA A 94 -16.12 -19.88 10.68
N ALA A 95 -17.00 -19.56 9.72
CA ALA A 95 -17.85 -20.55 9.06
C ALA A 95 -17.04 -21.57 8.26
N SER A 96 -15.99 -21.14 7.54
CA SER A 96 -15.07 -22.03 6.82
C SER A 96 -14.33 -22.98 7.77
N TRP A 97 -13.87 -22.45 8.91
CA TRP A 97 -13.24 -23.27 9.96
C TRP A 97 -14.20 -24.27 10.58
N LEU A 98 -15.39 -23.82 10.99
CA LEU A 98 -16.41 -24.67 11.61
C LEU A 98 -16.89 -25.75 10.63
N LEU A 99 -17.11 -25.41 9.37
CA LEU A 99 -17.50 -26.36 8.33
C LEU A 99 -16.40 -27.39 8.07
N GLY A 100 -15.13 -26.96 8.10
CA GLY A 100 -13.97 -27.84 8.11
C GLY A 100 -14.09 -28.84 9.25
N VAL A 101 -14.09 -28.37 10.51
CA VAL A 101 -14.12 -29.23 11.72
C VAL A 101 -15.35 -30.16 11.74
N PHE A 102 -16.50 -29.68 11.30
CA PHE A 102 -17.74 -30.48 11.24
C PHE A 102 -17.72 -31.54 10.13
N SER A 103 -16.93 -31.35 9.07
CA SER A 103 -16.79 -32.34 8.00
C SER A 103 -15.97 -33.57 8.41
N ALA A 104 -15.11 -33.45 9.42
CA ALA A 104 -14.26 -34.54 9.90
C ALA A 104 -15.01 -35.85 10.24
N PRO A 105 -16.11 -35.83 11.04
CA PRO A 105 -16.88 -37.05 11.32
C PRO A 105 -17.63 -37.60 10.09
N LEU A 106 -18.07 -36.74 9.14
CA LEU A 106 -18.73 -37.20 7.92
C LEU A 106 -17.74 -37.91 6.99
N VAL A 107 -16.55 -37.34 6.84
CA VAL A 107 -15.46 -37.90 6.05
C VAL A 107 -15.01 -39.24 6.63
N TRP A 108 -14.87 -39.34 7.95
CA TRP A 108 -14.58 -40.61 8.63
C TRP A 108 -15.65 -41.69 8.38
N ARG A 109 -16.93 -41.29 8.34
CA ARG A 109 -18.03 -42.23 8.08
C ARG A 109 -18.03 -42.75 6.63
N GLY A 110 -17.74 -41.87 5.66
CA GLY A 110 -17.58 -42.26 4.25
C GLY A 110 -16.37 -43.19 4.05
N PHE A 111 -15.28 -42.91 4.75
CA PHE A 111 -14.06 -43.71 4.70
C PHE A 111 -14.19 -45.07 5.41
N ALA A 112 -14.90 -45.14 6.54
CA ALA A 112 -15.22 -46.42 7.20
C ALA A 112 -16.10 -47.31 6.31
N TRP A 113 -17.05 -46.72 5.58
CA TRP A 113 -17.84 -47.42 4.58
C TRP A 113 -16.99 -47.91 3.39
N LEU A 114 -16.08 -47.06 2.88
CA LEU A 114 -15.13 -47.45 1.83
C LEU A 114 -14.18 -48.58 2.27
N GLY A 115 -13.69 -48.52 3.52
CA GLY A 115 -12.83 -49.54 4.10
C GLY A 115 -13.53 -50.89 4.26
N ALA A 116 -14.81 -50.88 4.63
CA ALA A 116 -15.63 -52.09 4.68
C ALA A 116 -15.87 -52.70 3.29
N ASN A 117 -15.97 -51.88 2.24
CA ASN A 117 -16.30 -52.33 0.89
C ASN A 117 -15.07 -52.71 0.03
N PHE A 118 -13.89 -52.14 0.31
CA PHE A 118 -12.67 -52.34 -0.49
C PHE A 118 -11.52 -53.05 0.26
N GLY A 119 -11.68 -53.40 1.54
CA GLY A 119 -10.66 -54.13 2.31
C GLY A 119 -9.35 -53.36 2.53
N LEU A 120 -9.38 -52.04 2.39
CA LEU A 120 -8.20 -51.18 2.49
C LEU A 120 -7.71 -51.06 3.95
N PRO A 121 -6.38 -51.09 4.18
CA PRO A 121 -5.81 -50.99 5.52
C PRO A 121 -6.10 -49.61 6.13
N LYS A 122 -6.53 -49.63 7.40
CA LYS A 122 -6.92 -48.46 8.20
C LYS A 122 -5.86 -47.34 8.23
N LEU A 123 -4.59 -47.71 8.08
CA LEU A 123 -3.45 -46.79 8.04
C LEU A 123 -3.43 -45.90 6.79
N ALA A 124 -3.72 -46.43 5.60
CA ALA A 124 -3.73 -45.65 4.36
C ALA A 124 -4.83 -44.57 4.39
N LEU A 125 -5.93 -44.89 5.06
CA LEU A 125 -7.05 -44.00 5.33
C LEU A 125 -6.69 -42.87 6.31
N GLU A 126 -6.01 -43.19 7.41
CA GLU A 126 -5.55 -42.20 8.40
C GLU A 126 -4.54 -41.23 7.78
N PHE A 127 -3.57 -41.73 7.01
CA PHE A 127 -2.62 -40.88 6.29
C PHE A 127 -3.29 -40.03 5.22
N GLY A 128 -4.29 -40.55 4.50
CA GLY A 128 -5.06 -39.78 3.52
C GLY A 128 -5.82 -38.61 4.17
N PHE A 129 -6.38 -38.82 5.37
CA PHE A 129 -7.07 -37.78 6.12
C PHE A 129 -6.12 -36.69 6.62
N VAL A 130 -4.99 -37.07 7.21
CA VAL A 130 -3.97 -36.13 7.69
C VAL A 130 -3.39 -35.33 6.52
N LEU A 131 -3.07 -36.00 5.40
CA LEU A 131 -2.52 -35.35 4.21
C LEU A 131 -3.53 -34.35 3.66
N TRP A 132 -4.79 -34.75 3.46
CA TRP A 132 -5.84 -33.87 2.95
C TRP A 132 -6.08 -32.64 3.85
N TRP A 133 -5.99 -32.82 5.17
CA TRP A 133 -6.21 -31.73 6.13
C TRP A 133 -5.04 -30.74 6.23
N THR A 134 -3.83 -31.15 5.88
CA THR A 134 -2.63 -30.29 5.94
C THR A 134 -2.43 -29.41 4.71
N VAL A 135 -3.03 -29.77 3.56
CA VAL A 135 -2.89 -29.00 2.31
C VAL A 135 -3.46 -27.58 2.42
N PRO A 136 -4.69 -27.34 2.93
CA PRO A 136 -5.25 -25.99 2.98
C PRO A 136 -4.48 -25.02 3.92
N PRO A 137 -4.06 -25.42 5.13
CA PRO A 137 -3.21 -24.59 5.99
C PRO A 137 -1.87 -24.22 5.34
N LEU A 138 -1.25 -25.17 4.64
CA LEU A 138 0.02 -24.93 3.95
C LEU A 138 -0.13 -23.91 2.81
N LEU A 139 -1.21 -24.02 2.02
CA LEU A 139 -1.52 -23.04 0.98
C LEU A 139 -1.78 -21.65 1.56
N ALA A 140 -2.55 -21.55 2.66
CA ALA A 140 -2.81 -20.29 3.32
C ALA A 140 -1.52 -19.64 3.85
N ALA A 141 -0.64 -20.42 4.49
CA ALA A 141 0.65 -19.95 4.97
C ALA A 141 1.53 -19.45 3.81
N ALA A 142 1.57 -20.16 2.69
CA ALA A 142 2.33 -19.76 1.51
C ALA A 142 1.85 -18.43 0.92
N ILE A 143 0.52 -18.23 0.81
CA ILE A 143 -0.08 -16.98 0.31
C ILE A 143 0.27 -15.80 1.22
N ILE A 144 0.17 -15.98 2.54
CA ILE A 144 0.50 -14.93 3.52
C ILE A 144 1.97 -14.54 3.44
N LEU A 145 2.87 -15.54 3.35
CA LEU A 145 4.31 -15.29 3.19
C LEU A 145 4.61 -14.55 1.89
N HIS A 146 3.94 -14.90 0.80
CA HIS A 146 4.12 -14.22 -0.47
C HIS A 146 3.65 -12.75 -0.43
N GLN A 147 2.51 -12.47 0.21
CA GLN A 147 2.03 -11.10 0.41
C GLN A 147 2.99 -10.26 1.28
N LYS A 148 3.56 -10.86 2.33
CA LYS A 148 4.58 -10.20 3.17
C LYS A 148 5.85 -9.88 2.39
N ALA A 149 6.30 -10.79 1.52
CA ALA A 149 7.48 -10.55 0.68
C ALA A 149 7.25 -9.38 -0.31
N LEU A 150 6.09 -9.35 -0.96
CA LEU A 150 5.74 -8.28 -1.91
C LEU A 150 5.64 -6.91 -1.20
N THR A 151 5.03 -6.86 -0.02
CA THR A 151 4.92 -5.61 0.75
C THR A 151 6.28 -5.12 1.28
N ALA A 152 7.18 -6.02 1.66
CA ALA A 152 8.55 -5.67 2.05
C ALA A 152 9.36 -5.11 0.86
N GLU A 153 9.17 -5.66 -0.34
CA GLU A 153 9.85 -5.17 -1.55
C GLU A 153 9.41 -3.76 -1.94
N TRP A 154 8.11 -3.44 -1.82
CA TRP A 154 7.59 -2.09 -2.06
C TRP A 154 8.09 -1.06 -1.03
N SER A 155 8.25 -1.45 0.23
CA SER A 155 8.76 -0.55 1.29
C SER A 155 10.25 -0.22 1.15
N ASN A 156 11.03 -1.03 0.43
CA ASN A 156 12.47 -0.81 0.23
C ASN A 156 12.77 0.07 -1.01
N LYS A 157 11.79 0.24 -1.92
CA LYS A 157 11.93 1.07 -3.13
C LYS A 157 11.45 2.51 -2.96
N ASN A 158 10.71 2.81 -1.90
CA ASN A 158 10.26 4.16 -1.53
C ASN A 158 11.10 4.72 -0.38
#